data_AF-A0A9D6HWC1-F1
#
_entry.id   AF-A0A9D6HWC1-F1
#
_cell.length_a   1.000
_cell.length_b   1.000
_cell.length_c   1.000
_cell.angle_alpha   90.00
_cell.angle_beta   90.00
_cell.angle_gamma   90.00
#
_symmetry.space_group_name_H-M   'P 1'
#
loop_
_entity.id
_entity.type
_entity.pdbx_description
1 polymer ?
#
loop_
_entity_poly.entity_id
_entity_poly.type
_entity_poly.pdbx_seq_one_letter_code
_entity_poly.pdbx_strand_id
1 'polypeptide(L)'
;APAGRESLIQNAIVPLLDHFGQSPAIFGWDAANEPEWAMKGVFPRVSHPVEDSAMKSFVREIACEVHRRTVHPITLGAASTQTVRIWRNLDLDFFQVHYYPWMEPFSPLSKSVSSLRLDRPVLLGEFPTSDPRGIPKVLNMARKAGYIGALGWSKNAETDANVRQNYPEVACDFAEWAREEGLLG
;
A
#
# COMPACT_ATOMS: atom_id res chain seq x y z
N ALA A 1 -6.87 -17.89 -16.93
CA ALA A 1 -7.70 -19.10 -16.72
C ALA A 1 -7.73 -19.45 -15.23
N PRO A 2 -8.85 -19.93 -14.68
CA PRO A 2 -8.99 -20.28 -13.26
C PRO A 2 -7.88 -21.19 -12.73
N ALA A 3 -7.43 -22.16 -13.53
CA ALA A 3 -6.37 -23.10 -13.15
C ALA A 3 -5.01 -22.44 -12.84
N GLY A 4 -4.67 -21.34 -13.52
CA GLY A 4 -3.39 -20.65 -13.28
C GLY A 4 -3.37 -19.91 -11.94
N ARG A 5 -4.50 -19.30 -11.57
CA ARG A 5 -4.66 -18.62 -10.28
C ARG A 5 -4.65 -19.60 -9.11
N GLU A 6 -5.41 -20.68 -9.23
CA GLU A 6 -5.43 -21.72 -8.20
C GLU A 6 -4.05 -22.34 -8.01
N SER A 7 -3.36 -22.66 -9.12
CA SER A 7 -1.99 -23.17 -9.05
C SER A 7 -1.02 -22.19 -8.37
N LEU A 8 -1.10 -20.88 -8.68
CA LEU A 8 -0.29 -19.86 -8.00
C LEU A 8 -0.56 -19.85 -6.49
N ILE A 9 -1.84 -19.86 -6.09
CA ILE A 9 -2.21 -19.83 -4.68
C ILE A 9 -1.69 -21.07 -3.97
N GLN A 10 -1.99 -22.26 -4.49
CA GLN A 10 -1.69 -23.51 -3.79
C GLN A 10 -0.20 -23.88 -3.80
N ASN A 11 0.52 -23.55 -4.88
CA ASN A 11 1.90 -24.02 -5.06
C ASN A 11 2.95 -22.97 -4.69
N ALA A 12 2.58 -21.70 -4.53
CA ALA A 12 3.52 -20.63 -4.19
C ALA A 12 3.09 -19.82 -2.96
N ILE A 13 1.87 -19.27 -2.97
CA ILE A 13 1.41 -18.39 -1.89
C ILE A 13 1.23 -19.18 -0.59
N VAL A 14 0.49 -20.29 -0.63
CA VAL A 14 0.23 -21.12 0.54
C VAL A 14 1.52 -21.61 1.21
N PRO A 15 2.49 -22.21 0.49
CA PRO A 15 3.76 -22.62 1.12
C PRO A 15 4.54 -21.45 1.76
N LEU A 16 4.51 -20.26 1.15
CA LEU A 16 5.14 -19.07 1.71
C LEU A 16 4.48 -18.66 3.04
N LEU A 17 3.16 -18.63 3.07
CA LEU A 17 2.38 -18.28 4.27
C LEU A 17 2.57 -19.32 5.37
N ASP A 18 2.57 -20.62 5.05
CA ASP A 18 2.80 -21.68 6.04
C ASP A 18 4.21 -21.59 6.64
N HIS A 19 5.22 -21.26 5.82
CA HIS A 19 6.60 -21.20 6.28
C HIS A 19 6.87 -19.97 7.16
N PHE A 20 6.32 -18.81 6.79
CA PHE A 20 6.62 -17.54 7.47
C PHE A 20 5.49 -16.98 8.33
N GLY A 21 4.35 -17.66 8.43
CA GLY A 21 3.13 -17.14 9.01
C GLY A 21 3.20 -16.77 10.50
N GLN A 22 4.25 -17.19 11.19
CA GLN A 22 4.50 -16.89 12.61
C GLN A 22 5.76 -16.02 12.83
N SER A 23 6.39 -15.55 11.75
CA SER A 23 7.65 -14.81 11.83
C SER A 23 7.44 -13.41 12.42
N PRO A 24 8.06 -13.06 13.56
CA PRO A 24 7.91 -11.72 14.15
C PRO A 24 8.55 -10.61 13.31
N ALA A 25 9.34 -10.96 12.29
CA ALA A 25 9.92 -10.00 11.35
C ALA A 25 8.92 -9.50 10.30
N ILE A 26 7.75 -10.14 10.17
CA ILE A 26 6.73 -9.78 9.18
C ILE A 26 5.64 -8.97 9.88
N PHE A 27 5.50 -7.70 9.46
CA PHE A 27 4.41 -6.85 9.93
C PHE A 27 3.06 -7.21 9.30
N GLY A 28 3.04 -7.59 8.03
CA GLY A 28 1.81 -7.85 7.28
C GLY A 28 2.10 -8.27 5.83
N TRP A 29 1.04 -8.65 5.13
CA TRP A 29 1.09 -9.08 3.73
C TRP A 29 0.35 -8.07 2.84
N ASP A 30 0.94 -7.72 1.70
CA ASP A 30 0.27 -6.92 0.68
C ASP A 30 -0.14 -7.84 -0.49
N ALA A 31 -1.44 -7.91 -0.77
CA ALA A 31 -1.97 -8.78 -1.81
C ALA A 31 -1.53 -8.36 -3.22
N ALA A 32 -1.39 -7.04 -3.47
CA ALA A 32 -1.05 -6.50 -4.77
C ALA A 32 -0.72 -5.00 -4.69
N ASN A 33 0.29 -4.59 -5.44
CA ASN A 33 0.63 -3.19 -5.66
C ASN A 33 -0.17 -2.59 -6.83
N GLU A 34 -0.94 -1.54 -6.57
CA GLU A 34 -1.71 -0.74 -7.54
C GLU A 34 -2.46 -1.55 -8.62
N PRO A 35 -3.24 -2.58 -8.26
CA PRO A 35 -3.94 -3.42 -9.23
C PRO A 35 -4.95 -2.66 -10.10
N GLU A 36 -5.34 -1.42 -9.72
CA GLU A 36 -6.21 -0.55 -10.52
C GLU A 36 -5.69 -0.32 -11.93
N TRP A 37 -4.36 -0.27 -12.13
CA TRP A 37 -3.76 -0.10 -13.44
C TRP A 37 -3.88 -1.33 -14.33
N ALA A 38 -4.27 -2.48 -13.78
CA ALA A 38 -4.51 -3.71 -14.52
C ALA A 38 -6.01 -4.04 -14.67
N MET A 39 -6.90 -3.18 -14.20
CA MET A 39 -8.35 -3.42 -14.16
C MET A 39 -9.12 -2.68 -15.26
N LYS A 40 -10.15 -3.32 -15.81
CA LYS A 40 -11.00 -2.72 -16.85
C LYS A 40 -11.81 -1.51 -16.36
N GLY A 41 -12.27 -1.51 -15.11
CA GLY A 41 -13.21 -0.51 -14.58
C GLY A 41 -12.59 0.79 -14.05
N VAL A 42 -11.26 0.96 -14.14
CA VAL A 42 -10.55 2.13 -13.59
C VAL A 42 -9.84 2.90 -14.71
N PHE A 43 -8.55 2.62 -14.96
CA PHE A 43 -7.77 3.20 -16.06
C PHE A 43 -6.64 2.22 -16.44
N PRO A 44 -6.93 1.16 -17.20
CA PRO A 44 -5.95 0.12 -17.44
C PRO A 44 -4.76 0.64 -18.26
N ARG A 45 -3.55 0.31 -17.81
CA ARG A 45 -2.27 0.58 -18.48
C ARG A 45 -1.65 -0.67 -19.12
N VAL A 46 -2.42 -1.76 -19.16
CA VAL A 46 -2.00 -3.06 -19.69
C VAL A 46 -2.84 -3.45 -20.90
N SER A 47 -2.27 -4.25 -21.81
CA SER A 47 -2.95 -4.69 -23.04
C SER A 47 -4.11 -5.65 -22.80
N HIS A 48 -4.05 -6.43 -21.72
CA HIS A 48 -5.07 -7.43 -21.36
C HIS A 48 -5.55 -7.20 -19.93
N PRO A 49 -6.40 -6.19 -19.71
CA PRO A 49 -6.88 -5.87 -18.37
C PRO A 49 -7.82 -6.95 -17.82
N VAL A 50 -7.76 -7.13 -16.50
CA VAL A 50 -8.54 -8.08 -15.72
C VAL A 50 -9.90 -7.46 -15.35
N GLU A 51 -10.94 -8.27 -15.31
CA GLU A 51 -12.25 -7.85 -14.79
C GLU A 51 -12.16 -7.48 -13.31
N ASP A 52 -12.87 -6.43 -12.89
CA ASP A 52 -12.88 -5.98 -11.50
C ASP A 52 -13.30 -7.08 -10.53
N SER A 53 -14.30 -7.88 -10.90
CA SER A 53 -14.77 -9.01 -10.10
C SER A 53 -13.69 -10.08 -9.94
N ALA A 54 -12.94 -10.38 -11.01
CA ALA A 54 -11.87 -11.36 -10.97
C ALA A 54 -10.71 -10.89 -10.07
N MET A 55 -10.31 -9.61 -10.18
CA MET A 55 -9.28 -9.01 -9.32
C MET A 55 -9.72 -9.02 -7.85
N LYS A 56 -10.94 -8.58 -7.54
CA LYS A 56 -11.49 -8.57 -6.18
C LYS A 56 -11.57 -9.97 -5.57
N SER A 57 -11.99 -10.97 -6.35
CA SER A 57 -11.98 -12.34 -5.88
C SER A 57 -10.55 -12.81 -5.59
N PHE A 58 -9.56 -12.40 -6.38
CA PHE A 58 -8.16 -12.81 -6.17
C PHE A 58 -7.64 -12.27 -4.84
N VAL A 59 -7.87 -10.98 -4.59
CA VAL A 59 -7.52 -10.35 -3.31
C VAL A 59 -8.21 -11.03 -2.13
N ARG A 60 -9.50 -11.35 -2.24
CA ARG A 60 -10.24 -12.05 -1.17
C ARG A 60 -9.70 -13.46 -0.90
N GLU A 61 -9.31 -14.20 -1.94
CA GLU A 61 -8.71 -15.52 -1.77
C GLU A 61 -7.36 -15.44 -1.06
N ILE A 62 -6.51 -14.46 -1.38
CA ILE A 62 -5.26 -14.23 -0.65
C ILE A 62 -5.55 -13.86 0.81
N ALA A 63 -6.49 -12.95 1.07
CA ALA A 63 -6.88 -12.57 2.43
C ALA A 63 -7.32 -13.79 3.24
N CYS A 64 -8.16 -14.65 2.66
CA CYS A 64 -8.57 -15.91 3.28
C CYS A 64 -7.37 -16.80 3.65
N GLU A 65 -6.42 -17.00 2.74
CA GLU A 65 -5.24 -17.83 3.04
C GLU A 65 -4.33 -17.19 4.09
N VAL A 66 -4.14 -15.87 4.08
CA VAL A 66 -3.36 -15.14 5.09
C VAL A 66 -3.97 -15.30 6.49
N HIS A 67 -5.28 -15.09 6.62
CA HIS A 67 -5.99 -15.23 7.89
C HIS A 67 -6.02 -16.67 8.41
N ARG A 68 -6.03 -17.67 7.52
CA ARG A 68 -6.03 -19.08 7.92
C ARG A 68 -4.68 -19.57 8.43
N ARG A 69 -3.57 -18.95 7.98
CA ARG A 69 -2.23 -19.53 8.10
C ARG A 69 -1.27 -18.68 8.91
N THR A 70 -1.55 -17.39 9.06
CA THR A 70 -0.61 -16.44 9.65
C THR A 70 -1.24 -15.67 10.80
N VAL A 71 -0.41 -15.13 11.67
CA VAL A 71 -0.83 -14.17 12.72
C VAL A 71 -0.75 -12.72 12.25
N HIS A 72 -0.40 -12.50 10.98
CA HIS A 72 -0.13 -11.18 10.44
C HIS A 72 -1.37 -10.60 9.73
N PRO A 73 -1.54 -9.27 9.74
CA PRO A 73 -2.57 -8.59 8.96
C PRO A 73 -2.32 -8.63 7.45
N ILE A 74 -3.38 -8.41 6.66
CA ILE A 74 -3.31 -8.23 5.21
C ILE A 74 -3.82 -6.86 4.75
N THR A 75 -3.21 -6.32 3.69
CA THR A 75 -3.60 -5.08 2.99
C THR A 75 -3.51 -5.22 1.47
N LEU A 76 -3.77 -4.13 0.77
CA LEU A 76 -3.57 -3.93 -0.66
C LEU A 76 -3.13 -2.48 -0.91
N GLY A 77 -2.01 -2.29 -1.61
CA GLY A 77 -1.50 -0.97 -2.00
C GLY A 77 -2.37 -0.30 -3.08
N ALA A 78 -3.35 0.51 -2.68
CA ALA A 78 -4.23 1.20 -3.63
C ALA A 78 -3.53 2.42 -4.25
N ALA A 79 -3.70 2.62 -5.55
CA ALA A 79 -3.03 3.69 -6.30
C ALA A 79 -3.28 5.11 -5.76
N SER A 80 -4.40 5.35 -5.07
CA SER A 80 -4.68 6.64 -4.41
C SER A 80 -5.82 6.58 -3.40
N THR A 81 -6.04 7.69 -2.68
CA THR A 81 -7.24 7.87 -1.84
C THR A 81 -8.56 7.88 -2.63
N GLN A 82 -8.52 8.10 -3.95
CA GLN A 82 -9.72 8.04 -4.79
C GLN A 82 -10.15 6.60 -5.09
N THR A 83 -9.19 5.69 -5.24
CA THR A 83 -9.45 4.31 -5.65
C THR A 83 -9.62 3.37 -4.47
N VAL A 84 -9.10 3.71 -3.28
CA VAL A 84 -9.10 2.84 -2.08
C VAL A 84 -10.48 2.25 -1.74
N ARG A 85 -11.57 2.97 -2.03
CA ARG A 85 -12.95 2.52 -1.74
C ARG A 85 -13.40 1.33 -2.59
N ILE A 86 -12.71 1.04 -3.69
CA ILE A 86 -12.92 -0.13 -4.55
C ILE A 86 -12.65 -1.42 -3.78
N TRP A 87 -11.72 -1.37 -2.81
CA TRP A 87 -11.17 -2.52 -2.09
C TRP A 87 -11.88 -2.82 -0.76
N ARG A 88 -13.00 -2.14 -0.47
CA ARG A 88 -13.81 -2.44 0.72
C ARG A 88 -14.49 -3.81 0.61
N ASN A 89 -14.79 -4.41 1.76
CA ASN A 89 -15.48 -5.70 1.87
C ASN A 89 -14.72 -6.88 1.23
N LEU A 90 -13.38 -6.84 1.31
CA LEU A 90 -12.47 -7.89 0.85
C LEU A 90 -11.67 -8.52 2.00
N ASP A 91 -12.11 -8.31 3.24
CA ASP A 91 -11.45 -8.80 4.47
C ASP A 91 -9.99 -8.34 4.60
N LEU A 92 -9.71 -7.09 4.22
CA LEU A 92 -8.43 -6.44 4.52
C LEU A 92 -8.44 -5.90 5.97
N ASP A 93 -7.32 -6.03 6.67
CA ASP A 93 -7.21 -5.62 8.08
C ASP A 93 -6.90 -4.14 8.24
N PHE A 94 -6.23 -3.57 7.25
CA PHE A 94 -5.99 -2.14 7.08
C PHE A 94 -5.97 -1.80 5.59
N PHE A 95 -6.21 -0.54 5.26
CA PHE A 95 -6.06 -0.03 3.90
C PHE A 95 -4.69 0.60 3.72
N GLN A 96 -4.20 0.58 2.50
CA GLN A 96 -2.98 1.27 2.11
C GLN A 96 -3.28 2.12 0.87
N VAL A 97 -2.74 3.34 0.83
CA VAL A 97 -2.89 4.25 -0.31
C VAL A 97 -1.55 4.85 -0.70
N HIS A 98 -1.39 5.14 -1.98
CA HIS A 98 -0.22 5.83 -2.50
C HIS A 98 -0.51 7.30 -2.79
N TYR A 99 0.54 8.08 -2.80
CA TYR A 99 0.47 9.51 -3.07
C TYR A 99 1.72 9.97 -3.82
N TYR A 100 1.51 10.78 -4.85
CA TYR A 100 2.58 11.50 -5.55
C TYR A 100 2.15 12.96 -5.79
N PRO A 101 3.07 13.93 -5.88
CA PRO A 101 2.74 15.36 -5.98
C PRO A 101 1.76 15.75 -7.08
N TRP A 102 1.81 15.07 -8.23
CA TRP A 102 0.85 15.31 -9.32
C TRP A 102 -0.59 14.99 -8.93
N MET A 103 -0.80 14.25 -7.84
CA MET A 103 -2.11 13.91 -7.29
C MET A 103 -2.70 14.98 -6.37
N GLU A 104 -1.93 15.96 -5.87
CA GLU A 104 -2.46 16.97 -4.92
C GLU A 104 -3.76 17.64 -5.36
N PRO A 105 -3.93 18.04 -6.64
CA PRO A 105 -5.14 18.75 -7.05
C PRO A 105 -6.44 17.95 -6.89
N PHE A 106 -6.38 16.62 -6.79
CA PHE A 106 -7.57 15.76 -6.78
C PHE A 106 -7.57 14.66 -5.70
N SER A 107 -6.42 14.34 -5.11
CA SER A 107 -6.25 13.39 -4.01
C SER A 107 -5.25 13.94 -2.98
N PRO A 108 -5.61 15.04 -2.28
CA PRO A 108 -4.63 15.76 -1.49
C PRO A 108 -4.15 15.00 -0.26
N LEU A 109 -2.85 15.05 0.03
CA LEU A 109 -2.25 14.31 1.15
C LEU A 109 -2.82 14.76 2.50
N SER A 110 -3.13 16.05 2.63
CA SER A 110 -3.69 16.64 3.85
C SER A 110 -5.15 16.31 4.08
N LYS A 111 -5.82 15.65 3.12
CA LYS A 111 -7.21 15.23 3.29
C LYS A 111 -7.30 14.21 4.41
N SER A 112 -8.14 14.49 5.40
CA SER A 112 -8.32 13.58 6.54
C SER A 112 -8.75 12.20 6.06
N VAL A 113 -8.09 11.17 6.58
CA VAL A 113 -8.42 9.76 6.36
C VAL A 113 -9.87 9.46 6.76
N SER A 114 -10.39 10.12 7.80
CA SER A 114 -11.79 9.98 8.23
C SER A 114 -12.80 10.30 7.11
N SER A 115 -12.46 11.23 6.22
CA SER A 115 -13.33 11.63 5.11
C SER A 115 -13.51 10.53 4.05
N LEU A 116 -12.61 9.53 4.02
CA LEU A 116 -12.69 8.38 3.14
C LEU A 116 -13.82 7.41 3.53
N ARG A 117 -14.32 7.52 4.78
CA ARG A 117 -15.37 6.65 5.36
C ARG A 117 -15.01 5.16 5.21
N LEU A 118 -13.76 4.85 5.55
CA LEU A 118 -13.24 3.49 5.66
C LEU A 118 -13.44 2.99 7.09
N ASP A 119 -13.61 1.69 7.23
CA ASP A 119 -13.91 0.99 8.48
C ASP A 119 -12.65 0.40 9.15
N ARG A 120 -11.48 0.64 8.56
CA ARG A 120 -10.17 0.16 9.02
C ARG A 120 -9.12 1.27 8.94
N PRO A 121 -8.01 1.17 9.69
CA PRO A 121 -6.89 2.11 9.60
C PRO A 121 -6.33 2.26 8.18
N VAL A 122 -5.67 3.38 7.90
CA VAL A 122 -5.07 3.65 6.58
C VAL A 122 -3.60 3.97 6.70
N LEU A 123 -2.77 3.22 5.97
CA LEU A 123 -1.34 3.42 5.82
C LEU A 123 -1.07 4.26 4.56
N LEU A 124 -0.15 5.22 4.63
CA LEU A 124 0.43 5.84 3.44
C LEU A 124 1.56 4.93 2.94
N GLY A 125 1.25 4.10 1.95
CA GLY A 125 2.12 3.02 1.45
C GLY A 125 3.25 3.48 0.54
N GLU A 126 3.04 4.60 -0.14
CA GLU A 126 4.06 5.22 -0.97
C GLU A 126 3.92 6.74 -0.98
N PHE A 127 5.04 7.42 -0.87
CA PHE A 127 5.23 8.81 -1.26
C PHE A 127 6.66 9.02 -1.74
N PRO A 128 6.95 9.95 -2.67
CA PRO A 128 8.30 10.10 -3.20
C PRO A 128 9.25 10.64 -2.13
N THR A 129 10.45 10.06 -2.08
CA THR A 129 11.52 10.51 -1.19
C THR A 129 12.03 11.91 -1.57
N SER A 130 11.88 12.30 -2.83
CA SER A 130 12.26 13.63 -3.33
C SER A 130 11.14 14.68 -3.23
N ASP A 131 10.08 14.43 -2.45
CA ASP A 131 8.97 15.38 -2.33
C ASP A 131 9.51 16.78 -1.98
N PRO A 132 9.17 17.83 -2.75
CA PRO A 132 9.75 19.17 -2.60
C PRO A 132 9.42 19.81 -1.24
N ARG A 133 8.48 19.26 -0.49
CA ARG A 133 8.15 19.71 0.87
C ARG A 133 9.16 19.23 1.92
N GLY A 134 9.97 18.22 1.60
CA GLY A 134 10.89 17.54 2.52
C GLY A 134 10.20 16.47 3.37
N ILE A 135 10.96 15.44 3.76
CA ILE A 135 10.45 14.27 4.49
C ILE A 135 9.70 14.63 5.77
N PRO A 136 10.23 15.46 6.70
CA PRO A 136 9.54 15.73 7.97
C PRO A 136 8.16 16.38 7.75
N LYS A 137 8.02 17.22 6.72
CA LYS A 137 6.75 17.89 6.41
C LYS A 137 5.73 16.90 5.87
N VAL A 138 6.13 15.97 4.99
CA VAL A 138 5.24 14.93 4.46
C VAL A 138 4.77 14.00 5.58
N LEU A 139 5.69 13.55 6.45
CA LEU A 139 5.36 12.70 7.60
C LEU A 139 4.40 13.40 8.58
N ASN A 140 4.64 14.68 8.87
CA ASN A 140 3.74 15.49 9.69
C ASN A 140 2.36 15.68 9.05
N MET A 141 2.28 15.87 7.74
CA MET A 141 1.01 15.97 7.02
C MET A 141 0.24 14.65 7.09
N ALA A 142 0.92 13.53 6.85
CA ALA A 142 0.30 12.20 6.92
C ALA A 142 -0.22 11.92 8.34
N ARG A 143 0.59 12.16 9.38
CA ARG A 143 0.17 11.98 10.76
C ARG A 143 -1.03 12.86 11.13
N LYS A 144 -1.03 14.14 10.73
CA LYS A 144 -2.16 15.05 10.96
C LYS A 144 -3.43 14.65 10.21
N ALA A 145 -3.30 14.06 9.03
CA ALA A 145 -4.43 13.55 8.26
C ALA A 145 -5.03 12.26 8.87
N GLY A 146 -4.30 11.59 9.77
CA GLY A 146 -4.75 10.39 10.49
C GLY A 146 -4.27 9.07 9.89
N TYR A 147 -3.22 9.09 9.07
CA TYR A 147 -2.56 7.86 8.61
C TYR A 147 -1.83 7.18 9.79
N ILE A 148 -1.82 5.84 9.81
CA ILE A 148 -1.16 5.05 10.87
C ILE A 148 0.33 4.82 10.64
N GLY A 149 0.84 5.24 9.47
CA GLY A 149 2.24 5.14 9.08
C GLY A 149 2.43 5.72 7.68
N ALA A 150 3.69 5.91 7.30
CA ALA A 150 4.07 6.46 6.00
C ALA A 150 5.38 5.83 5.52
N LEU A 151 5.39 5.32 4.29
CA LEU A 151 6.53 4.64 3.69
C LEU A 151 7.04 5.43 2.48
N GLY A 152 8.31 5.85 2.55
CA GLY A 152 8.96 6.57 1.46
C GLY A 152 9.36 5.64 0.32
N TRP A 153 8.93 5.99 -0.89
CA TRP A 153 9.33 5.34 -2.12
C TRP A 153 10.58 6.03 -2.70
N SER A 154 11.64 5.33 -3.06
CA SER A 154 12.05 4.04 -2.52
C SER A 154 13.57 4.01 -2.38
N LYS A 155 14.09 2.97 -1.73
CA LYS A 155 15.53 2.84 -1.47
C LYS A 155 16.38 2.75 -2.73
N ASN A 156 15.88 2.07 -3.77
CA ASN A 156 16.67 1.66 -4.94
C ASN A 156 16.13 2.18 -6.28
N ALA A 157 14.96 2.81 -6.33
CA ALA A 157 14.48 3.40 -7.57
C ALA A 157 15.27 4.68 -7.87
N GLU A 158 15.54 4.94 -9.15
CA GLU A 158 16.05 6.24 -9.58
C GLU A 158 14.91 7.22 -9.88
N THR A 159 13.82 6.71 -10.48
CA THR A 159 12.60 7.45 -10.82
C THR A 159 11.36 6.57 -10.68
N ASP A 160 10.24 7.16 -10.27
CA ASP A 160 8.90 6.55 -10.35
C ASP A 160 7.81 7.62 -10.50
N ALA A 161 6.75 7.33 -11.26
CA ALA A 161 5.67 8.26 -11.60
C ALA A 161 6.20 9.60 -12.15
N ASN A 162 7.35 9.56 -12.85
CA ASN A 162 8.13 10.72 -13.33
C ASN A 162 8.73 11.61 -12.23
N VAL A 163 8.82 11.10 -11.00
CA VAL A 163 9.44 11.76 -9.84
C VAL A 163 10.74 11.02 -9.51
N ARG A 164 11.85 11.75 -9.39
CA ARG A 164 13.14 11.18 -8.96
C ARG A 164 13.01 10.62 -7.55
N GLN A 165 13.75 9.57 -7.20
CA GLN A 165 13.90 9.17 -5.80
C GLN A 165 15.31 9.50 -5.32
N ASN A 166 15.43 9.83 -4.04
CA ASN A 166 16.69 10.25 -3.44
C ASN A 166 16.83 9.75 -2.00
N TYR A 167 16.30 8.55 -1.72
CA TYR A 167 16.36 7.95 -0.40
C TYR A 167 17.73 8.03 0.30
N PRO A 168 18.89 7.80 -0.36
CA PRO A 168 20.19 7.94 0.29
C PRO A 168 20.46 9.35 0.87
N GLU A 169 19.90 10.40 0.26
CA GLU A 169 20.07 11.78 0.69
C GLU A 169 19.17 12.13 1.89
N VAL A 170 18.01 11.46 2.02
CA VAL A 170 16.97 11.78 3.01
C VAL A 170 16.76 10.71 4.07
N ALA A 171 17.59 9.65 4.09
CA ALA A 171 17.45 8.53 5.02
C ALA A 171 17.55 8.98 6.49
N CYS A 172 18.43 9.95 6.79
CA CYS A 172 18.56 10.51 8.13
C CYS A 172 17.30 11.25 8.56
N ASP A 173 16.63 11.97 7.65
CA ASP A 173 15.42 12.75 7.97
C ASP A 173 14.30 11.88 8.54
N PHE A 174 14.14 10.64 8.05
CA PHE A 174 13.17 9.69 8.60
C PHE A 174 13.50 9.32 10.06
N ALA A 175 14.77 9.01 10.33
CA ALA A 175 15.21 8.58 11.65
C ALA A 175 15.18 9.75 12.66
N GLU A 176 15.59 10.93 12.23
CA GLU A 176 15.55 12.16 13.04
C GLU A 176 14.11 12.53 13.38
N TRP A 177 13.22 12.61 12.38
CA TRP A 177 11.80 12.87 12.62
C TRP A 177 11.18 11.85 13.59
N ALA A 178 11.49 10.56 13.43
CA ALA A 178 10.95 9.54 14.31
C ALA A 178 11.47 9.65 15.76
N ARG A 179 12.73 10.09 15.97
CA ARG A 179 13.25 10.39 17.32
C ARG A 179 12.59 11.63 17.93
N GLU A 180 12.46 12.70 17.15
CA GLU A 180 11.79 13.94 17.59
C GLU A 180 10.34 13.70 18.03
N GLU A 181 9.67 12.77 17.35
CA GLU A 181 8.30 12.36 17.65
C GLU A 181 8.21 11.26 18.74
N GLY A 182 9.33 10.83 19.32
CA GLY A 182 9.39 9.82 20.37
C GLY A 182 9.00 8.40 19.91
N LEU A 183 9.11 8.12 18.61
CA LEU A 183 8.81 6.81 18.00
C LEU A 183 10.04 5.89 17.99
N LEU A 184 11.24 6.45 18.06
CA LEU A 184 12.50 5.74 18.24
C LEU A 184 13.13 6.17 19.56
N GLY A 185 13.43 5.19 20.42
CA GLY A 185 14.18 5.37 21.66
C GLY A 185 15.69 5.46 21.45
#